data_AF-A0A842P0E9-F1
#
_entry.id   AF-A0A842P0E9-F1
#
_cell.length_a   1.000
_cell.length_b   1.000
_cell.length_c   1.000
_cell.angle_alpha   90.00
_cell.angle_beta   90.00
_cell.angle_gamma   90.00
#
_symmetry.space_group_name_H-M   'P 1'
#
loop_
_entity.id
_entity.type
_entity.pdbx_description
1 polymer ?
#
loop_
_entity_poly.entity_id
_entity_poly.type
_entity_poly.pdbx_seq_one_letter_code
_entity_poly.pdbx_strand_id
1 'polypeptide(L)'
;NHYDMPVYGLDESLWESSRELRRLGGIVDLETLRRFMPRYVAGLDQPGDWSERHLDLFNGAGVVSGDVAGHLRKSIGLVESLDGLNSGQPWYDGWHGEIAEAELGRLREALLGYS
;
A
#
# COMPACT_ATOMS: atom_id res chain seq x y z
N ASN A 1 7.60 11.36 1.78
CA ASN A 1 8.43 11.07 0.58
C ASN A 1 7.95 11.96 -0.57
N HIS A 2 8.81 12.48 -1.45
CA HIS A 2 8.40 13.46 -2.47
C HIS A 2 7.63 12.86 -3.67
N TYR A 3 7.11 11.63 -3.53
CA TYR A 3 6.59 10.84 -4.63
C TYR A 3 5.31 10.07 -4.28
N ASP A 4 5.09 9.68 -3.02
CA ASP A 4 3.86 9.00 -2.66
C ASP A 4 2.67 9.96 -2.70
N MET A 5 1.54 9.44 -3.18
CA MET A 5 0.27 10.10 -3.28
C MET A 5 -0.79 9.42 -2.41
N PRO A 6 -0.56 9.23 -1.10
CA PRO A 6 -1.57 8.62 -0.24
C PRO A 6 -2.79 9.54 -0.14
N VAL A 7 -3.98 8.95 -0.05
CA VAL A 7 -5.20 9.72 0.25
C VAL A 7 -5.11 10.27 1.67
N TYR A 8 -4.83 9.39 2.62
CA TYR A 8 -4.56 9.71 4.03
C TYR A 8 -3.81 8.56 4.70
N GLY A 9 -3.21 8.79 5.87
CA GLY A 9 -2.69 7.75 6.77
C GLY A 9 -1.31 8.08 7.32
N LEU A 10 -0.57 7.06 7.77
CA LEU A 10 0.77 7.22 8.31
C LEU A 10 1.86 6.96 7.26
N ASP A 11 2.99 7.65 7.41
CA ASP A 11 4.22 7.43 6.62
C ASP A 11 4.95 6.20 7.13
N GLU A 12 4.69 5.04 6.50
CA GLU A 12 5.33 3.78 6.87
C GLU A 12 6.84 3.80 6.64
N SER A 13 7.29 4.39 5.53
CA SER A 13 8.72 4.47 5.19
C SER A 13 9.50 5.36 6.17
N LEU A 14 8.90 6.47 6.62
CA LEU A 14 9.51 7.29 7.67
C LEU A 14 9.54 6.53 9.01
N TRP A 15 8.48 5.80 9.33
CA TRP A 15 8.44 4.97 10.52
C TRP A 15 9.51 3.87 10.48
N GLU A 16 9.68 3.17 9.36
CA GLU A 16 10.67 2.12 9.19
C GLU A 16 12.09 2.66 9.40
N SER A 17 12.40 3.81 8.82
CA SER A 17 13.74 4.41 8.85
C SER A 17 14.10 5.10 10.15
N SER A 18 13.14 5.73 10.83
CA SER A 18 13.42 6.63 11.96
C SER A 18 12.60 6.39 13.22
N ARG A 19 11.57 5.54 13.14
CA ARG A 19 10.53 5.37 14.18
C ARG A 19 9.81 6.69 14.51
N GLU A 20 9.82 7.65 13.61
CA GLU A 20 9.00 8.85 13.70
C GLU A 20 7.62 8.59 13.08
N LEU A 21 6.55 8.92 13.82
CA LEU A 21 5.20 8.89 13.27
C LEU A 21 4.90 10.20 12.56
N ARG A 22 4.59 10.12 11.27
CA ARG A 22 4.13 11.26 10.47
C ARG A 22 2.88 10.91 9.71
N ARG A 23 1.98 11.88 9.58
CA ARG A 23 0.78 11.75 8.76
C ARG A 23 1.09 12.15 7.33
N LEU A 24 0.59 11.38 6.39
CA LEU A 24 0.53 11.72 4.98
C LEU A 24 -0.91 11.95 4.55
N GLY A 25 -1.09 12.79 3.54
CA GLY A 25 -2.39 13.03 2.94
C GLY A 25 -2.28 13.88 1.69
N GLY A 26 -3.08 13.54 0.69
CA GLY A 26 -3.21 14.26 -0.57
C GLY A 26 -4.39 15.23 -0.54
N ILE A 27 -4.39 16.18 -1.47
CA ILE A 27 -5.58 16.98 -1.78
C ILE A 27 -6.40 16.16 -2.78
N VAL A 28 -7.60 15.75 -2.36
CA VAL A 28 -8.53 14.96 -3.16
C VAL A 28 -9.90 15.62 -3.14
N ASP A 29 -10.65 15.53 -4.24
CA ASP A 29 -12.02 16.01 -4.25
C ASP A 29 -12.92 15.11 -3.37
N LEU A 30 -14.01 15.68 -2.86
CA LEU A 30 -14.87 15.00 -1.89
C LEU A 30 -15.56 13.73 -2.46
N GLU A 31 -15.89 13.73 -3.75
CA GLU A 31 -16.58 12.61 -4.39
C GLU A 31 -15.61 11.43 -4.59
N THR A 32 -14.40 11.71 -5.06
CA THR A 32 -13.31 10.74 -5.15
C THR A 32 -12.98 10.18 -3.78
N LEU A 33 -12.86 11.02 -2.74
CA LEU A 33 -12.61 10.55 -1.38
C LEU A 33 -13.70 9.56 -0.93
N ARG A 34 -14.98 9.92 -1.09
CA ARG A 34 -16.10 9.04 -0.72
C ARG A 34 -16.09 7.72 -1.47
N ARG A 35 -15.66 7.72 -2.73
CA ARG A 35 -15.56 6.52 -3.56
C ARG A 35 -14.38 5.62 -3.17
N PHE A 36 -13.24 6.22 -2.79
CA PHE A 36 -12.01 5.50 -2.46
C PHE A 36 -11.98 5.01 -1.01
N MET A 37 -12.49 5.80 -0.07
CA MET A 37 -12.41 5.53 1.37
C MET A 37 -12.85 4.11 1.76
N PRO A 38 -13.92 3.50 1.20
CA PRO A 38 -14.34 2.15 1.56
C PRO A 38 -13.41 1.02 1.08
N ARG A 39 -12.30 1.33 0.39
CA ARG A 39 -11.40 0.34 -0.24
C ARG A 39 -9.92 0.66 -0.05
N TYR A 40 -9.63 1.74 0.65
CA TYR A 40 -8.29 2.30 0.74
C TYR A 40 -7.67 1.98 2.10
N VAL A 41 -6.51 1.33 2.08
CA VAL A 41 -5.70 1.12 3.28
C VAL A 41 -5.01 2.44 3.65
N ALA A 42 -5.22 2.92 4.87
CA ALA A 42 -4.65 4.18 5.33
C ALA A 42 -3.11 4.15 5.27
N GLY A 43 -2.52 5.09 4.54
CA GLY A 43 -1.08 5.25 4.35
C GLY A 43 -0.53 4.51 3.13
N LEU A 44 -1.37 3.73 2.44
CA LEU A 44 -0.98 3.07 1.21
C LEU A 44 -0.81 4.10 0.10
N ASP A 45 0.30 4.02 -0.63
CA ASP A 45 0.47 4.84 -1.82
C ASP A 45 -0.57 4.44 -2.88
N GLN A 46 -1.04 5.42 -3.66
CA GLN A 46 -1.81 5.14 -4.86
C GLN A 46 -0.94 4.28 -5.80
N PRO A 47 -1.53 3.46 -6.68
CA PRO A 47 -0.77 2.59 -7.56
C PRO A 47 0.14 3.41 -8.51
N GLY A 48 1.37 3.65 -8.07
CA GLY A 48 2.39 4.41 -8.78
C GLY A 48 3.37 3.52 -9.54
N ASP A 49 3.55 2.26 -9.11
CA ASP A 49 4.48 1.35 -9.77
C ASP A 49 3.75 0.36 -10.69
N TRP A 50 3.55 0.80 -11.92
CA TRP A 50 3.04 -0.04 -13.00
C TRP A 50 4.09 -1.04 -13.49
N SER A 51 5.37 -0.80 -13.23
CA SER A 51 6.46 -1.60 -13.78
C SER A 51 6.57 -2.95 -13.05
N GLU A 52 6.43 -2.98 -11.72
CA GLU A 52 6.53 -4.23 -10.94
C GLU A 52 5.37 -5.21 -11.16
N ARG A 53 4.38 -4.86 -11.99
CA ARG A 53 3.23 -5.71 -12.37
C ARG A 53 3.43 -6.47 -13.67
N HIS A 54 4.55 -6.28 -14.34
CA HIS A 54 4.88 -6.93 -15.61
C HIS A 54 5.84 -8.10 -15.39
N LEU A 55 5.58 -9.23 -16.08
CA LEU A 55 6.47 -10.39 -16.07
C LEU A 55 7.81 -10.10 -16.75
N ASP A 56 7.86 -9.11 -17.64
CA ASP A 56 9.04 -8.70 -18.39
C ASP A 56 9.27 -7.19 -18.19
N LEU A 57 10.45 -6.84 -17.68
CA LEU A 57 10.87 -5.49 -17.37
C LEU A 57 12.09 -5.09 -18.18
N PHE A 58 12.08 -3.92 -18.82
CA PHE A 58 13.28 -3.41 -19.49
C PHE A 58 14.10 -2.54 -18.55
N ASN A 59 15.32 -2.96 -18.21
CA ASN A 59 16.18 -2.28 -17.22
C ASN A 59 17.17 -1.27 -17.83
N GLY A 60 16.98 -0.88 -19.10
CA GLY A 60 17.90 -0.01 -19.83
C GLY A 60 19.04 -0.73 -20.54
N ALA A 61 19.31 -2.00 -20.22
CA ALA A 61 20.29 -2.86 -20.89
C ALA A 61 19.66 -4.10 -21.56
N GLY A 62 18.53 -4.58 -21.04
CA GLY A 62 17.80 -5.72 -21.58
C GLY A 62 16.48 -5.99 -20.86
N VAL A 63 15.76 -7.01 -21.32
CA VAL A 63 14.56 -7.51 -20.66
C VAL A 63 14.96 -8.46 -19.53
N VAL A 64 14.44 -8.23 -18.34
CA VAL A 64 14.59 -9.08 -17.15
C VAL A 64 13.22 -9.56 -16.69
N SER A 65 13.15 -10.75 -16.11
CA SER A 65 11.89 -11.24 -15.52
C SER A 65 11.54 -10.39 -14.29
N GLY A 66 10.31 -9.90 -14.21
CA GLY A 66 9.76 -9.26 -13.02
C GLY A 66 9.50 -10.28 -11.91
N ASP A 67 9.73 -9.89 -10.66
CA ASP A 67 9.45 -10.69 -9.46
C ASP A 67 8.08 -10.32 -8.87
N VAL A 68 7.01 -10.72 -9.56
CA VAL A 68 5.63 -10.43 -9.13
C VAL A 68 5.33 -11.05 -7.76
N ALA A 69 5.84 -12.25 -7.49
CA ALA A 69 5.67 -12.90 -6.19
C ALA A 69 6.38 -12.12 -5.06
N GLY A 70 7.59 -11.63 -5.30
CA GLY A 70 8.31 -10.75 -4.39
C GLY A 70 7.57 -9.43 -4.16
N HIS A 71 7.02 -8.81 -5.21
CA HIS A 71 6.19 -7.62 -5.08
C HIS A 71 4.97 -7.86 -4.18
N LEU A 72 4.21 -8.93 -4.44
CA LEU A 72 3.04 -9.30 -3.63
C LEU A 72 3.41 -9.51 -2.15
N ARG A 73 4.53 -10.17 -1.86
CA ARG A 73 5.01 -10.34 -0.48
C ARG A 73 5.36 -9.00 0.19
N LYS A 74 5.99 -8.07 -0.54
CA LYS A 74 6.28 -6.73 -0.03
C LYS A 74 4.98 -5.95 0.24
N SER A 75 4.02 -6.00 -0.67
CA SER A 75 2.71 -5.36 -0.49
C SER A 75 1.97 -5.89 0.74
N ILE A 76 1.99 -7.22 0.97
CA ILE A 76 1.41 -7.82 2.18
C ILE A 76 2.08 -7.25 3.43
N GLY A 77 3.42 -7.24 3.47
CA GLY A 77 4.17 -6.71 4.62
C GLY A 77 3.88 -5.23 4.87
N LEU A 78 3.76 -4.42 3.81
CA LEU A 78 3.40 -3.01 3.91
C LEU A 78 1.99 -2.82 4.50
N VAL A 79 0.99 -3.56 4.01
CA VAL A 79 -0.39 -3.46 4.53
C VAL A 79 -0.46 -3.91 5.99
N GLU A 80 0.25 -4.99 6.37
CA GLU A 80 0.33 -5.43 7.77
C GLU A 80 0.99 -4.38 8.68
N SER A 81 2.08 -3.77 8.22
CA SER A 81 2.79 -2.68 8.92
C SER A 81 1.88 -1.47 9.13
N LEU A 82 1.23 -1.00 8.05
CA LEU A 82 0.28 0.11 8.08
C LEU A 82 -0.90 -0.16 9.02
N ASP A 83 -1.52 -1.33 8.92
CA ASP A 83 -2.64 -1.68 9.77
C ASP A 83 -2.25 -1.64 11.26
N GLY A 84 -1.11 -2.24 11.61
CA GLY A 84 -0.55 -2.21 12.95
C GLY A 84 -0.30 -0.78 13.46
N LEU A 85 0.32 0.07 12.64
CA LEU A 85 0.62 1.46 13.02
C LEU A 85 -0.63 2.31 13.20
N ASN A 86 -1.58 2.17 12.27
CA ASN A 86 -2.80 2.94 12.27
C ASN A 86 -3.74 2.50 13.40
N SER A 87 -3.78 1.22 13.76
CA SER A 87 -4.62 0.69 14.86
C SER A 87 -4.37 1.36 16.21
N GLY A 88 -3.17 1.89 16.44
CA GLY A 88 -2.82 2.65 17.65
C GLY A 88 -3.28 4.12 17.64
N GLN A 89 -3.91 4.59 16.57
CA GLN A 89 -4.27 5.99 16.40
C GLN A 89 -5.72 6.28 16.83
N PRO A 90 -6.01 7.46 17.44
CA PRO A 90 -7.38 7.79 17.89
C PRO A 90 -8.44 7.92 16.79
N TRP A 91 -8.00 8.08 15.54
CA TRP A 91 -8.89 8.23 14.38
C TRP A 91 -9.18 6.91 13.68
N TYR A 92 -8.48 5.84 14.05
CA TYR A 92 -8.67 4.52 13.50
C TYR A 92 -9.88 3.86 14.15
N ASP A 93 -10.66 3.18 13.33
CA ASP A 93 -11.94 2.56 13.70
C ASP A 93 -12.06 1.23 12.97
N GLY A 94 -12.95 0.34 13.43
CA GLY A 94 -13.00 -1.06 12.99
C GLY A 94 -13.12 -1.26 11.47
N TRP A 95 -13.82 -0.36 10.79
CA TRP A 95 -13.97 -0.41 9.33
C TRP A 95 -12.64 -0.23 8.58
N HIS A 96 -11.64 0.44 9.15
CA HIS A 96 -10.31 0.52 8.56
C HIS A 96 -9.63 -0.86 8.55
N GLY A 97 -9.79 -1.63 9.63
CA GLY A 97 -9.25 -2.98 9.76
C GLY A 97 -9.93 -3.96 8.82
N GLU A 98 -11.25 -3.83 8.64
CA GLU A 98 -12.00 -4.61 7.64
C GLU A 98 -11.47 -4.39 6.21
N ILE A 99 -11.10 -3.14 5.88
CA ILE A 99 -10.50 -2.83 4.57
C ILE A 99 -9.11 -3.44 4.45
N ALA A 100 -8.27 -3.33 5.48
CA ALA A 100 -6.93 -3.92 5.49
C ALA A 100 -6.99 -5.45 5.36
N GLU A 101 -7.88 -6.11 6.10
CA GLU A 101 -8.11 -7.54 6.02
C GLU A 101 -8.58 -7.98 4.62
N ALA A 102 -9.53 -7.25 4.03
CA ALA A 102 -10.00 -7.52 2.69
C ALA A 102 -8.88 -7.40 1.64
N GLU A 103 -8.00 -6.40 1.77
CA GLU A 103 -6.85 -6.23 0.88
C GLU A 103 -5.81 -7.34 1.07
N LEU A 104 -5.48 -7.69 2.31
CA LEU A 104 -4.58 -8.81 2.61
C LEU A 104 -5.11 -10.13 2.04
N GLY A 105 -6.43 -10.36 2.12
CA GLY A 105 -7.09 -11.51 1.49
C GLY A 105 -6.82 -11.58 -0.01
N ARG A 106 -7.03 -10.46 -0.73
CA ARG A 106 -6.77 -10.37 -2.18
C ARG A 106 -5.30 -10.59 -2.53
N LEU A 107 -4.38 -9.98 -1.79
CA LEU A 107 -2.94 -10.11 -2.02
C LEU A 107 -2.45 -11.54 -1.79
N ARG A 108 -2.92 -12.19 -0.72
CA ARG A 108 -2.58 -13.58 -0.40
C ARG A 108 -3.15 -14.56 -1.43
N GLU A 109 -4.40 -14.35 -1.86
CA GLU A 109 -5.00 -15.14 -2.95
C GLU A 109 -4.22 -14.98 -4.25
N ALA A 110 -3.84 -13.76 -4.62
CA ALA A 110 -3.02 -13.52 -5.80
C ALA A 110 -1.65 -14.21 -5.70
N LEU A 111 -0.99 -14.15 -4.53
CA LEU A 111 0.30 -14.79 -4.29
C LEU A 111 0.24 -16.31 -4.47
N LEU A 112 -0.88 -16.94 -4.11
CA LEU A 112 -1.07 -18.39 -4.32
C LEU A 112 -0.94 -18.78 -5.80
N GLY A 113 -1.32 -17.89 -6.72
CA GLY A 113 -1.17 -18.08 -8.17
C GLY A 113 0.27 -18.09 -8.67
N TYR A 114 1.24 -17.74 -7.82
CA TYR A 114 2.67 -17.71 -8.13
C TYR A 114 3.50 -18.66 -7.23
N SER A 115 2.83 -19.64 -6.58
CA SER A 115 3.46 -20.67 -5.73
C SER A 115 3.91 -21.89 -6.51
#